data_AF-A0A8S2TQ96-F1
#
_entry.id   AF-A0A8S2TQ96-F1
#
_cell.length_a   1.000
_cell.length_b   1.000
_cell.length_c   1.000
_cell.angle_alpha   90.00
_cell.angle_beta   90.00
_cell.angle_gamma   90.00
#
_symmetry.space_group_name_H-M   'P 1'
#
loop_
_entity.id
_entity.type
_entity.pdbx_description
1 polymer ?
#
loop_
_entity_poly.entity_id
_entity_poly.type
_entity_poly.pdbx_seq_one_letter_code
_entity_poly.pdbx_strand_id
1 'polypeptide(L)'
;MLHSWLRKSTIDVTKVWDVYTTIMKVLIALCVLFIGAFSAAAFNTANDDGWNLFKQVHSKQYTNEQEVHRRSVWESNLQKIRTHNLEADLGVHTYTMKMNKYGDL
;
A
#
# COMPACT_ATOMS: atom_id res chain seq x y z
N MET A 1 -50.52 -24.38 -34.37
CA MET A 1 -50.21 -24.13 -32.94
C MET A 1 -48.76 -24.49 -32.52
N LEU A 2 -47.86 -24.86 -33.44
CA LEU A 2 -46.46 -25.23 -33.12
C LEU A 2 -45.43 -24.10 -33.31
N HIS A 3 -45.79 -22.99 -33.97
CA HIS A 3 -44.86 -21.89 -34.26
C HIS A 3 -44.57 -20.95 -33.07
N SER A 4 -45.29 -21.06 -31.96
CA SER A 4 -45.04 -20.24 -30.76
C SER A 4 -44.00 -20.85 -29.81
N TRP A 5 -43.69 -22.14 -29.94
CA TRP A 5 -42.85 -22.86 -28.98
C TRP A 5 -41.34 -22.79 -29.28
N LEU A 6 -40.93 -22.37 -30.48
CA LEU A 6 -39.53 -22.29 -30.89
C LEU A 6 -38.83 -20.95 -30.58
N ARG A 7 -39.53 -20.01 -29.92
CA ARG A 7 -38.96 -18.71 -29.50
C ARG A 7 -38.66 -18.67 -28.00
N LYS A 8 -38.24 -19.79 -27.41
CA LYS A 8 -37.96 -19.84 -25.95
C LYS A 8 -36.70 -20.59 -25.55
N SER A 9 -35.75 -20.79 -26.46
CA SER A 9 -34.49 -21.48 -26.13
C SER A 9 -33.23 -20.88 -26.75
N THR A 10 -33.21 -19.58 -27.04
CA THR A 10 -31.98 -18.90 -27.46
C THR A 10 -31.42 -18.15 -26.26
N ILE A 11 -30.36 -18.68 -25.68
CA ILE A 11 -29.51 -17.94 -24.73
C ILE A 11 -29.09 -16.66 -25.45
N ASP A 12 -29.43 -15.53 -24.85
CA ASP A 12 -29.07 -14.23 -25.37
C ASP A 12 -27.56 -14.02 -25.18
N VAL A 13 -26.80 -14.17 -26.28
CA VAL A 13 -25.33 -14.10 -26.28
C VAL A 13 -24.81 -12.77 -25.75
N THR A 14 -25.61 -11.70 -25.85
CA THR A 14 -25.26 -10.39 -25.29
C THR A 14 -25.27 -10.43 -23.76
N LYS A 15 -26.27 -11.10 -23.16
CA LYS A 15 -26.32 -11.31 -21.71
C LYS A 15 -25.16 -12.17 -21.21
N VAL A 16 -24.73 -13.17 -21.98
CA VAL A 16 -23.57 -14.00 -21.62
C VAL A 16 -22.29 -13.15 -21.62
N TRP A 17 -22.12 -12.29 -22.63
CA TRP A 17 -20.97 -11.40 -22.74
C TRP A 17 -20.97 -10.31 -21.64
N ASP A 18 -22.13 -9.77 -21.30
CA ASP A 18 -22.31 -8.82 -20.18
C ASP A 18 -21.99 -9.47 -18.83
N VAL A 19 -22.42 -10.72 -18.62
CA VAL A 19 -22.06 -11.49 -17.43
C VAL A 19 -20.55 -11.72 -17.35
N TYR A 20 -19.91 -12.14 -18.45
CA TYR A 20 -18.45 -12.34 -18.49
C TYR A 20 -17.69 -11.05 -18.18
N THR A 21 -18.05 -9.94 -18.83
CA THR A 21 -17.38 -8.65 -18.59
C THR A 21 -17.61 -8.13 -17.17
N THR A 22 -18.79 -8.37 -16.60
CA THR A 22 -19.10 -8.03 -15.20
C THR A 22 -18.26 -8.86 -14.23
N ILE A 23 -18.16 -10.18 -14.45
CA ILE A 23 -17.31 -11.07 -13.65
C ILE A 23 -15.85 -10.62 -13.70
N MET A 24 -15.31 -10.34 -14.90
CA MET A 24 -13.92 -9.90 -15.05
C MET A 24 -13.65 -8.57 -14.34
N LYS A 25 -14.58 -7.60 -14.41
CA LYS A 25 -14.46 -6.34 -13.67
C LYS A 25 -14.48 -6.54 -12.15
N VAL A 26 -15.35 -7.42 -11.65
CA VAL A 26 -15.42 -7.77 -10.22
C VAL A 26 -14.11 -8.43 -9.77
N LEU A 27 -13.58 -9.38 -10.56
CA LEU A 27 -12.31 -10.03 -10.25
C LEU A 27 -11.15 -9.03 -10.20
N ILE A 28 -11.07 -8.11 -11.17
CA ILE A 28 -10.05 -7.05 -11.18
C ILE A 28 -10.21 -6.15 -9.95
N ALA A 29 -11.43 -5.72 -9.61
CA ALA A 29 -11.69 -4.90 -8.44
C ALA A 29 -11.26 -5.62 -7.15
N LEU A 30 -11.58 -6.91 -7.00
CA LEU A 30 -11.15 -7.72 -5.86
C LEU A 30 -9.62 -7.84 -5.80
N CYS A 31 -8.95 -8.10 -6.92
CA CYS A 31 -7.48 -8.16 -6.97
C CYS A 31 -6.84 -6.84 -6.52
N VAL A 32 -7.35 -5.70 -6.98
CA VAL A 32 -6.84 -4.38 -6.56
C VAL A 32 -7.03 -4.16 -5.05
N LEU A 33 -8.18 -4.54 -4.49
CA LEU A 33 -8.44 -4.44 -3.05
C LEU A 33 -7.49 -5.33 -2.23
N PHE A 34 -7.25 -6.57 -2.67
CA PHE A 34 -6.32 -7.48 -1.99
C PHE A 34 -4.87 -6.98 -2.03
N ILE A 35 -4.42 -6.45 -3.17
CA ILE A 35 -3.06 -5.89 -3.30
C ILE A 35 -2.90 -4.67 -2.38
N GLY A 36 -3.87 -3.76 -2.36
CA GLY A 36 -3.84 -2.57 -1.51
C GLY A 36 -3.79 -2.91 -0.01
N ALA A 37 -4.60 -3.87 0.43
CA ALA A 37 -4.62 -4.32 1.83
C ALA A 37 -3.29 -4.97 2.25
N PHE A 38 -2.71 -5.81 1.39
CA PHE A 38 -1.42 -6.45 1.64
C PHE A 38 -0.28 -5.43 1.72
N SER A 39 -0.23 -4.46 0.80
CA SER A 39 0.79 -3.41 0.79
C SER A 39 0.72 -2.53 2.05
N ALA A 40 -0.49 -2.17 2.51
CA ALA A 40 -0.66 -1.38 3.73
C ALA A 40 -0.21 -2.16 4.98
N ALA A 41 -0.57 -3.44 5.09
CA ALA A 41 -0.14 -4.29 6.19
C ALA A 41 1.39 -4.47 6.23
N ALA A 42 2.00 -4.80 5.09
CA ALA A 42 3.45 -4.98 4.98
C ALA A 42 4.22 -3.68 5.27
N PHE A 43 3.71 -2.53 4.82
CA PHE A 43 4.32 -1.23 5.09
C PHE A 43 4.31 -0.87 6.58
N ASN A 44 3.19 -1.14 7.26
CA ASN A 44 3.09 -0.93 8.70
C ASN A 44 4.10 -1.82 9.45
N THR A 45 4.15 -3.13 9.16
CA THR A 45 5.11 -4.04 9.80
C THR A 45 6.56 -3.65 9.55
N ALA A 46 6.93 -3.26 8.33
CA ALA A 46 8.30 -2.84 8.03
C ALA A 46 8.73 -1.57 8.78
N ASN A 47 7.80 -0.63 8.99
CA ASN A 47 8.07 0.56 9.79
C ASN A 47 8.16 0.25 11.29
N ASP A 48 7.36 -0.70 11.81
CA ASP A 48 7.46 -1.21 13.19
C ASP A 48 8.84 -1.81 13.47
N ASP A 49 9.32 -2.67 12.58
CA ASP A 49 10.66 -3.29 12.70
C ASP A 49 11.76 -2.22 12.63
N GLY A 50 11.63 -1.26 11.71
CA GLY A 50 12.56 -0.14 11.58
C GLY A 50 12.58 0.77 12.82
N TRP A 51 11.42 1.02 13.44
CA TRP A 51 11.31 1.81 14.66
C TRP A 51 11.98 1.11 15.85
N ASN A 52 11.74 -0.20 16.01
CA ASN A 52 12.35 -0.99 17.07
C ASN A 52 13.88 -1.06 16.92
N LEU A 53 14.38 -1.25 15.70
CA LEU A 53 15.81 -1.22 15.42
C LEU A 53 16.41 0.16 15.69
N PHE A 54 15.75 1.24 15.29
CA PHE A 54 16.18 2.60 15.57
C PHE A 54 16.33 2.86 17.07
N LYS A 55 15.32 2.48 17.87
CA LYS A 55 15.37 2.60 19.33
C LYS A 55 16.53 1.78 19.91
N GLN A 56 16.73 0.55 19.43
CA GLN A 56 17.81 -0.31 19.89
C GLN A 56 19.19 0.27 19.57
N VAL A 57 19.43 0.68 18.32
CA VAL A 57 20.72 1.20 17.85
C VAL A 57 21.11 2.51 18.55
N HIS A 58 20.13 3.33 18.93
CA HIS A 58 20.35 4.61 19.59
C HIS A 58 19.99 4.62 21.08
N SER A 59 19.79 3.45 21.68
CA SER A 59 19.47 3.26 23.10
C SER A 59 18.33 4.17 23.59
N LYS A 60 17.27 4.32 22.78
CA LYS A 60 16.13 5.17 23.10
C LYS A 60 15.13 4.42 23.97
N GLN A 61 14.61 5.10 25.00
CA GLN A 61 13.53 4.62 25.85
C GLN A 61 12.54 5.76 26.04
N TYR A 62 11.26 5.46 25.86
CA TYR A 62 10.18 6.44 25.95
C TYR A 62 9.05 5.88 26.81
N THR A 63 8.26 6.76 27.42
CA THR A 63 6.96 6.38 27.97
C THR A 63 5.96 6.14 26.83
N ASN A 64 4.88 5.40 27.09
CA ASN A 64 3.86 5.12 26.06
C ASN A 64 3.32 6.40 25.39
N GLU A 65 3.15 7.48 26.14
CA GLU A 65 2.69 8.77 25.62
C GLU A 65 3.72 9.44 24.71
N GLN A 66 5.01 9.39 25.09
CA GLN A 66 6.09 9.95 24.29
C GLN A 66 6.34 9.13 23.02
N GLU A 67 6.19 7.81 23.10
CA GLU A 67 6.51 6.89 22.01
C GLU A 67 5.68 7.18 20.76
N VAL A 68 4.38 7.45 20.91
CA VAL A 68 3.49 7.78 19.78
C VAL A 68 3.99 9.03 19.05
N HIS A 69 4.32 10.09 19.79
CA HIS A 69 4.83 11.33 19.19
C HIS A 69 6.20 11.14 18.54
N ARG A 70 7.14 10.48 19.24
CA ARG A 70 8.50 10.25 18.74
C ARG A 70 8.51 9.37 17.50
N ARG A 71 7.65 8.36 17.46
CA ARG A 71 7.46 7.49 16.30
C ARG A 71 6.90 8.26 15.11
N SER A 72 5.90 9.12 15.33
CA SER A 72 5.35 9.97 14.26
C SER A 72 6.40 10.90 13.64
N VAL A 73 7.24 11.53 14.46
CA VAL A 73 8.36 12.37 13.99
C VAL A 73 9.38 11.54 13.21
N TRP A 74 9.73 10.35 13.72
CA TRP A 74 10.64 9.43 13.05
C TRP A 74 10.13 8.94 11.69
N GLU A 75 8.85 8.60 11.58
CA GLU A 75 8.22 8.19 10.30
C GLU A 75 8.25 9.33 9.28
N SER A 76 7.98 10.57 9.72
CA SER A 76 8.07 11.77 8.88
C SER A 76 9.50 12.00 8.36
N ASN A 77 10.49 11.92 9.25
CA ASN A 77 11.89 12.05 8.87
C ASN A 77 12.36 10.91 7.95
N LEU A 78 11.86 9.68 8.16
CA LEU A 78 12.14 8.55 7.29
C LEU A 78 11.59 8.77 5.88
N GLN A 79 10.36 9.29 5.77
CA GLN A 79 9.76 9.64 4.48
C GLN A 79 10.58 10.75 3.79
N LYS A 80 10.98 11.80 4.52
CA LYS A 80 11.83 12.87 4.00
C LYS A 80 13.15 12.33 3.43
N ILE A 81 13.80 11.42 4.15
CA ILE A 81 15.05 10.77 3.69
C ILE A 81 14.80 9.98 2.40
N ARG A 82 13.73 9.19 2.34
CA ARG A 82 13.38 8.39 1.14
C ARG A 82 13.15 9.30 -0.07
N THR A 83 12.35 10.35 0.08
CA THR A 83 12.08 11.31 -1.00
C THR A 83 13.36 12.03 -1.46
N HIS A 84 14.14 12.56 -0.53
CA HIS A 84 15.39 13.25 -0.87
C HIS A 84 16.38 12.32 -1.59
N ASN A 85 16.50 11.06 -1.16
CA ASN A 85 17.41 10.12 -1.81
C ASN A 85 16.93 9.72 -3.21
N LEU A 86 15.62 9.59 -3.42
CA LEU A 86 15.07 9.41 -4.77
C LEU A 86 15.40 10.62 -5.66
N GLU A 87 15.26 11.84 -5.15
CA GLU A 87 15.64 13.07 -5.85
C GLU A 87 17.16 13.13 -6.12
N ALA A 88 17.99 12.66 -5.18
CA ALA A 88 19.44 12.56 -5.36
C ALA A 88 19.81 11.57 -6.46
N ASP A 89 19.15 10.40 -6.52
CA ASP A 89 19.33 9.41 -7.58
C ASP A 89 18.91 9.95 -8.97
N LEU A 90 17.97 10.90 -8.99
CA LEU A 90 17.56 11.65 -10.20
C LEU A 90 18.48 12.85 -10.50
N GLY A 91 19.54 13.06 -9.71
CA GLY A 91 20.53 14.13 -9.91
C GLY A 91 20.08 15.52 -9.43
N VAL A 92 18.98 15.63 -8.70
CA VAL A 92 18.50 16.91 -8.11
C VAL A 92 19.38 17.33 -6.94
N HIS A 93 19.86 16.37 -6.16
CA HIS A 93 20.76 16.60 -5.03
C HIS A 93 22.10 15.90 -5.26
N THR A 94 23.18 16.47 -4.72
CA THR A 94 24.55 15.94 -4.81
C THR A 94 24.94 15.05 -3.64
N TYR A 95 24.01 14.80 -2.71
CA TYR A 95 24.24 13.99 -1.52
C TYR A 95 23.02 13.14 -1.19
N THR A 96 23.21 12.16 -0.32
CA THR A 96 22.14 11.31 0.22
C THR A 96 22.02 11.51 1.72
N MET A 97 20.82 11.36 2.25
CA MET A 97 20.53 11.37 3.68
C MET A 97 20.41 9.94 4.22
N LYS A 98 20.66 9.78 5.52
CA LYS A 98 20.46 8.53 6.24
C LYS A 98 19.83 8.80 7.60
N MET A 99 19.02 7.87 8.07
CA MET A 99 18.47 7.90 9.42
C MET A 99 19.60 7.92 10.46
N ASN A 100 19.51 8.82 11.44
CA ASN A 100 20.53 9.01 12.47
C ASN A 100 19.87 9.25 13.84
N LYS A 101 20.66 9.39 14.91
CA LYS A 101 20.18 9.51 16.31
C LYS A 101 19.20 10.66 16.59
N TYR A 102 19.07 11.61 15.68
CA TYR A 102 18.15 12.75 15.73
C TYR A 102 16.86 12.50 14.92
N GLY A 103 16.64 11.28 14.44
CA GLY A 103 15.48 10.94 13.60
C GLY A 103 14.14 11.14 14.30
N ASP A 104 14.10 11.12 15.64
CA ASP A 104 12.90 11.32 16.47
C ASP A 104 12.69 12.79 16.92
N LEU A 105 13.42 13.73 16.34
CA LEU A 105 13.36 15.17 16.63
C LEU A 105 12.80 15.98 15.44
#